data_AF-A0A7C3GJ87-F1
#
_entry.id   AF-A0A7C3GJ87-F1
#
_cell.length_a   1.000
_cell.length_b   1.000
_cell.length_c   1.000
_cell.angle_alpha   90.00
_cell.angle_beta   90.00
_cell.angle_gamma   90.00
#
_symmetry.space_group_name_H-M   'P 1'
#
loop_
_entity.id
_entity.type
_entity.pdbx_description
1 polymer ?
#
loop_
_entity_poly.entity_id
_entity_poly.type
_entity_poly.pdbx_seq_one_letter_code
_entity_poly.pdbx_strand_id
1 'polypeptide(L)'
;MKAYKFRSAAQIGFAFDILINRRLYCADWRNLNDPMEGMFVYGSDSSQESEISKRVKGIVSAKRKYKVCSLAGTFDSHLLWSHYAGGFDGVAIEVAPVV
;
A
#
# COMPACT_ATOMS: atom_id res chain seq x y z
N MET A 1 -14.00 -9.09 -10.29
CA MET A 1 -13.52 -7.70 -10.30
C MET A 1 -12.08 -7.73 -10.79
N LYS A 2 -11.72 -6.87 -11.76
CA LYS A 2 -10.34 -6.75 -12.24
C LYS A 2 -9.57 -5.77 -11.35
N ALA A 3 -8.35 -6.10 -10.99
CA ALA A 3 -7.48 -5.24 -10.18
C ALA A 3 -6.12 -5.11 -10.88
N TYR A 4 -5.55 -3.91 -10.89
CA TYR A 4 -4.31 -3.65 -11.64
C TYR A 4 -3.19 -3.18 -10.71
N LYS A 5 -1.99 -3.71 -10.93
CA LYS A 5 -0.77 -3.24 -10.29
C LYS A 5 0.11 -2.54 -11.30
N PHE A 6 0.35 -1.25 -11.08
CA PHE A 6 1.27 -0.46 -11.90
C PHE A 6 2.71 -0.59 -11.40
N ARG A 7 3.67 -0.66 -12.35
CA ARG A 7 5.10 -0.69 -12.09
C ARG A 7 5.85 0.14 -13.12
N SER A 8 6.78 0.97 -12.66
CA SER A 8 7.74 1.70 -13.50
C SER A 8 8.81 0.76 -14.07
N ALA A 9 9.27 1.01 -15.29
CA ALA A 9 10.43 0.31 -15.87
C ALA A 9 11.73 0.55 -15.08
N ALA A 10 11.87 1.70 -14.42
CA ALA A 10 13.00 1.97 -13.51
C ALA A 10 13.08 0.97 -12.34
N GLN A 11 11.96 0.30 -12.02
CA GLN A 11 11.88 -0.73 -10.98
C GLN A 11 11.36 -2.07 -11.54
N ILE A 12 11.75 -2.41 -12.78
CA ILE A 12 11.24 -3.58 -13.51
C ILE A 12 11.41 -4.91 -12.75
N GLY A 13 12.40 -5.03 -11.87
CA GLY A 13 12.59 -6.20 -11.02
C GLY A 13 11.35 -6.57 -10.20
N PHE A 14 10.57 -5.58 -9.74
CA PHE A 14 9.30 -5.85 -9.06
C PHE A 14 8.20 -6.33 -10.00
N ALA A 15 8.20 -5.92 -11.27
CA ALA A 15 7.28 -6.46 -12.26
C ALA A 15 7.61 -7.94 -12.53
N PHE A 16 8.89 -8.27 -12.69
CA PHE A 16 9.31 -9.66 -12.85
C PHE A 16 9.02 -10.53 -11.62
N ASP A 17 9.20 -10.01 -10.41
CA ASP A 17 8.82 -10.74 -9.18
C ASP A 17 7.33 -11.10 -9.18
N ILE A 18 6.46 -10.19 -9.64
CA ILE A 18 5.03 -10.47 -9.78
C ILE A 18 4.77 -11.56 -10.81
N LEU A 19 5.36 -11.46 -12.00
CA LEU A 19 5.07 -12.36 -13.12
C LEU A 19 5.66 -13.77 -12.91
N ILE A 20 6.89 -13.85 -12.39
CA ILE A 20 7.63 -15.11 -12.23
C ILE A 20 7.19 -15.80 -10.93
N ASN A 21 7.22 -15.08 -9.81
CA ASN A 21 6.95 -15.66 -8.49
C ASN A 21 5.46 -15.63 -8.12
N ARG A 22 4.59 -15.04 -8.97
CA ARG A 22 3.14 -14.96 -8.77
C ARG A 22 2.74 -14.40 -7.41
N ARG A 23 3.48 -13.41 -6.93
CA ARG A 23 3.26 -12.79 -5.61
C ARG A 23 3.19 -11.28 -5.72
N LEU A 24 2.45 -10.68 -4.80
CA LEU A 24 2.43 -9.22 -4.64
C LEU A 24 3.20 -8.84 -3.38
N TYR A 25 4.10 -7.88 -3.51
CA TYR A 25 4.68 -7.23 -2.35
C TYR A 25 3.64 -6.32 -1.68
N CYS A 26 3.44 -6.52 -0.39
CA CYS A 26 2.58 -5.72 0.46
C CYS A 26 3.45 -4.92 1.44
N ALA A 27 3.36 -3.60 1.40
CA ALA A 27 4.17 -2.72 2.22
C ALA A 27 3.68 -2.69 3.68
N ASP A 28 4.60 -2.44 4.60
CA ASP A 28 4.23 -1.97 5.93
C ASP A 28 3.68 -0.54 5.82
N TRP A 29 2.66 -0.20 6.62
CA TRP A 29 2.04 1.13 6.59
C TRP A 29 3.03 2.27 6.89
N ARG A 30 4.14 1.98 7.57
CA ARG A 30 5.21 2.96 7.85
C ARG A 30 6.09 3.29 6.65
N ASN A 31 6.02 2.47 5.59
CA ASN A 31 6.82 2.59 4.38
C ASN A 31 5.99 3.07 3.19
N LEU A 32 4.76 3.56 3.43
CA LEU A 32 3.93 4.16 2.40
C LEU A 32 4.49 5.54 2.03
N ASN A 33 4.21 5.98 0.81
CA ASN A 33 4.72 7.24 0.28
C ASN A 33 4.05 8.46 0.91
N ASP A 34 2.85 8.30 1.47
CA ASP A 34 2.16 9.33 2.23
C ASP A 34 2.34 9.08 3.74
N PRO A 35 3.07 9.96 4.46
CA PRO A 35 3.23 9.86 5.91
C PRO A 35 1.91 9.91 6.69
N MET A 36 0.86 10.53 6.13
CA MET A 36 -0.44 10.66 6.77
C MET A 36 -1.30 9.41 6.63
N GLU A 37 -1.08 8.55 5.63
CA GLU A 37 -1.85 7.31 5.41
C GLU A 37 -1.72 6.33 6.60
N GLY A 38 -0.64 6.50 7.39
CA GLY A 38 -0.38 5.74 8.60
C GLY A 38 -0.95 6.32 9.90
N MET A 39 -1.33 7.59 9.92
CA MET A 39 -1.61 8.39 11.12
C MET A 39 -3.03 8.18 11.62
N PHE A 40 -3.20 8.13 12.95
CA PHE A 40 -4.51 8.17 13.60
C PHE A 40 -4.52 9.25 14.64
N VAL A 41 -5.61 10.02 14.67
CA VAL A 41 -5.89 10.97 15.74
C VAL A 41 -6.69 10.24 16.80
N TYR A 42 -6.22 10.30 18.04
CA TYR A 42 -6.93 9.76 19.20
C TYR A 42 -7.40 10.94 20.04
N GLY A 43 -8.68 10.96 20.41
CA GLY A 43 -9.17 11.93 21.39
C GLY A 43 -8.55 11.64 22.75
N SER A 44 -7.96 12.64 23.39
CA SER A 44 -7.42 12.51 24.74
C SER A 44 -8.11 13.46 25.71
N ASP A 45 -8.67 12.89 26.77
CA ASP A 45 -8.92 13.61 28.02
C ASP A 45 -7.60 13.61 28.80
N SER A 46 -7.12 14.79 29.22
CA SER A 46 -5.82 14.97 29.89
C SER A 46 -5.72 14.20 31.20
N SER A 47 -6.85 13.81 31.80
CA SER A 47 -6.92 12.99 33.01
C SER A 47 -6.47 11.52 32.82
N GLN A 48 -6.35 11.01 31.58
CA GLN A 48 -6.11 9.59 31.29
C GLN A 48 -4.94 9.31 30.33
N GLU A 49 -3.98 10.22 30.24
CA GLU A 49 -2.86 10.16 29.28
C GLU A 49 -2.09 8.83 29.32
N SER A 50 -1.86 8.28 30.52
CA SER A 50 -1.11 7.02 30.69
C SER A 50 -1.84 5.80 30.13
N GLU A 51 -3.17 5.72 30.29
CA GLU A 51 -3.97 4.63 29.72
C GLU A 51 -4.12 4.74 28.21
N ILE A 52 -4.35 5.96 27.72
CA ILE A 52 -4.47 6.25 26.29
C ILE A 52 -3.16 5.86 25.58
N SER A 53 -2.00 6.24 26.14
CA SER A 53 -0.71 5.88 25.55
C SER A 53 -0.51 4.36 25.44
N LYS A 54 -0.95 3.58 26.45
CA LYS A 54 -0.90 2.11 26.42
C LYS A 54 -1.81 1.54 25.32
N ARG A 55 -3.05 2.05 25.20
CA ARG A 55 -4.00 1.62 24.16
C ARG A 55 -3.47 1.93 22.76
N VAL A 56 -2.96 3.15 22.54
CA VAL A 56 -2.36 3.55 21.25
C VAL A 56 -1.18 2.65 20.89
N LYS A 57 -0.28 2.35 21.84
CA LYS A 57 0.82 1.39 21.62
C LYS A 57 0.29 0.00 21.24
N GLY A 58 -0.78 -0.46 21.87
CA GLY A 58 -1.46 -1.71 21.53
C GLY A 58 -2.00 -1.73 20.10
N ILE A 59 -2.69 -0.67 19.68
CA ILE A 59 -3.22 -0.51 18.31
C ILE A 59 -2.07 -0.50 17.29
N VAL A 60 -1.02 0.28 17.54
CA VAL A 60 0.15 0.33 16.66
C VAL A 60 0.82 -1.05 16.53
N SER A 61 0.96 -1.79 17.63
CA SER A 61 1.48 -3.17 17.62
C SER A 61 0.60 -4.11 16.79
N ALA A 62 -0.72 -4.03 16.97
CA ALA A 62 -1.66 -4.83 16.19
C ALA A 62 -1.62 -4.48 14.69
N LYS A 63 -1.56 -3.19 14.34
CA LYS A 63 -1.53 -2.73 12.94
C LYS A 63 -0.31 -3.23 12.18
N ARG A 64 0.84 -3.40 12.85
CA ARG A 64 2.09 -3.92 12.25
C ARG A 64 1.95 -5.33 11.66
N LYS A 65 0.95 -6.10 12.09
CA LYS A 65 0.67 -7.45 11.55
C LYS A 65 0.11 -7.39 10.13
N TYR A 66 -0.55 -6.29 9.77
CA TYR A 66 -1.15 -6.13 8.45
C TYR A 66 -0.18 -5.45 7.49
N LYS A 67 -0.32 -5.82 6.23
CA LYS A 67 0.42 -5.24 5.11
C LYS A 67 -0.57 -4.71 4.08
N VAL A 68 -0.15 -3.69 3.34
CA VAL A 68 -1.00 -2.98 2.40
C VAL A 68 -0.50 -3.21 0.98
N CYS A 69 -1.41 -3.58 0.08
CA CYS A 69 -1.13 -3.61 -1.34
C CYS A 69 -2.13 -2.72 -2.09
N SER A 70 -1.63 -1.64 -2.68
CA SER A 70 -2.46 -0.76 -3.50
C SER A 70 -2.69 -1.36 -4.89
N LEU A 71 -3.95 -1.49 -5.27
CA LEU A 71 -4.39 -1.94 -6.59
C LEU A 71 -5.42 -0.95 -7.15
N ALA A 72 -5.45 -0.79 -8.46
CA ALA A 72 -6.41 0.06 -9.14
C ALA A 72 -7.54 -0.77 -9.75
N GLY A 73 -8.76 -0.22 -9.78
CA GLY A 73 -9.90 -0.85 -10.48
C GLY A 73 -9.86 -0.69 -12.01
N THR A 74 -9.01 0.21 -12.52
CA THR A 74 -8.84 0.47 -13.96
C THR A 74 -7.38 0.69 -14.30
N PHE A 75 -6.97 0.26 -15.50
CA PHE A 75 -5.69 0.66 -16.09
C PHE A 75 -5.83 1.93 -16.93
N ASP A 76 -7.05 2.29 -17.34
CA ASP A 76 -7.30 3.44 -18.22
C ASP A 76 -7.40 4.73 -17.39
N SER A 77 -6.24 5.20 -16.93
CA SER A 77 -6.12 6.45 -16.17
C SER A 77 -4.74 7.05 -16.37
N HIS A 78 -4.68 8.15 -17.11
CA HIS A 78 -3.46 8.93 -17.36
C HIS A 78 -2.74 9.31 -16.05
N LEU A 79 -3.50 9.60 -14.98
CA LEU A 79 -2.95 9.90 -13.66
C LEU A 79 -2.17 8.70 -13.08
N LEU A 80 -2.74 7.50 -13.15
CA LEU A 80 -2.09 6.29 -12.63
C LEU A 80 -0.85 5.91 -13.44
N TRP A 81 -0.89 6.06 -14.77
CA TRP A 81 0.29 5.87 -15.62
C TRP A 81 1.39 6.88 -15.33
N SER A 82 1.02 8.14 -15.12
CA SER A 82 1.96 9.20 -14.77
C SER A 82 2.65 8.91 -13.43
N HIS A 83 1.88 8.64 -12.37
CA HIS A 83 2.41 8.51 -11.01
C HIS A 83 3.01 7.13 -10.70
N TYR A 84 2.42 6.05 -11.20
CA TYR A 84 2.77 4.68 -10.77
C TYR A 84 3.39 3.80 -11.85
N ALA A 85 3.35 4.22 -13.11
CA ALA A 85 4.02 3.56 -14.22
C ALA A 85 5.24 4.33 -14.74
N GLY A 86 5.85 5.18 -13.90
CA GLY A 86 7.07 5.90 -14.27
C GLY A 86 6.89 6.89 -15.42
N GLY A 87 5.75 7.59 -15.48
CA GLY A 87 5.52 8.55 -16.56
C GLY A 87 5.24 7.89 -17.92
N PHE A 88 4.39 6.86 -17.94
CA PHE A 88 4.02 6.09 -19.15
C PHE A 88 5.11 5.15 -19.73
N ASP A 89 6.23 4.97 -19.02
CA ASP A 89 7.32 4.05 -19.42
C ASP A 89 7.17 2.64 -18.81
N GLY A 90 6.12 2.42 -18.02
CA GLY A 90 5.94 1.22 -17.21
C GLY A 90 4.92 0.22 -17.75
N VAL A 91 4.42 -0.61 -16.84
CA VAL A 91 3.41 -1.63 -17.12
C VAL A 91 2.27 -1.57 -16.11
N ALA A 92 1.08 -1.98 -16.55
CA ALA A 92 -0.06 -2.30 -15.70
C ALA A 92 -0.32 -3.80 -15.77
N ILE A 93 -0.25 -4.49 -14.63
CA ILE A 93 -0.43 -5.94 -14.54
C ILE A 93 -1.83 -6.21 -13.98
N GLU A 94 -2.69 -6.86 -14.75
CA GLU A 94 -3.98 -7.35 -14.26
C GLU A 94 -3.76 -8.52 -13.28
N VAL A 95 -4.36 -8.42 -12.10
CA VAL A 95 -4.35 -9.45 -11.06
C VAL A 95 -5.77 -9.96 -10.90
N ALA A 96 -5.96 -11.25 -11.17
CA ALA A 96 -7.23 -11.94 -10.96
C ALA A 96 -7.16 -12.79 -9.67
N PRO A 97 -8.27 -12.92 -8.93
CA PRO A 97 -8.36 -13.93 -7.88
C PRO A 97 -8.13 -15.31 -8.47
N VAL A 98 -7.28 -16.12 -7.83
CA VAL A 98 -7.19 -17.54 -8.15
C VAL A 98 -8.40 -18.20 -7.49
N VAL A 99 -9.30 -18.75 -8.31
CA VAL A 99 -10.45 -19.54 -7.86
C VAL A 99 -9.98 -20.95 -7.50
#